data_AF-A0A946YPW9-F1
#
_entry.id   AF-A0A946YPW9-F1
#
_cell.length_a   1.000
_cell.length_b   1.000
_cell.length_c   1.000
_cell.angle_alpha   90.00
_cell.angle_beta   90.00
_cell.angle_gamma   90.00
#
_symmetry.space_group_name_H-M   'P 1'
#
loop_
_entity.id
_entity.type
_entity.pdbx_description
1 polymer ?
#
loop_
_entity_poly.entity_id
_entity_poly.type
_entity_poly.pdbx_seq_one_letter_code
_entity_poly.pdbx_strand_id
1 'polypeptide(L)'
;DLVGLLHLRNTSRFISKSEDATGSSSPKLDKRAMIEEASEPYFVPEGTPLHTQLFNFQREKRRIGIVVDEYGVVLGLITIDDILEEIVGNYTTNFAEQFADITDTGDGSFIINGSATIRDINRELDWQLPTEGPKTLNGLLLEELESFPDASGVALAVSGYHFEVLDLRDNRISMVKACEAA
;
A
#
# COMPACT_ATOMS: atom_id res chain seq x y z
N ASP A 1 15.01 -25.00 0.61
CA ASP A 1 14.39 -25.18 1.93
C ASP A 1 14.35 -23.87 2.69
N LEU A 2 13.22 -23.59 3.34
CA LEU A 2 13.07 -22.46 4.25
C LEU A 2 13.87 -22.75 5.53
N VAL A 3 14.83 -21.89 5.86
CA VAL A 3 15.69 -22.07 7.04
C VAL A 3 15.16 -21.32 8.26
N GLY A 4 14.50 -20.17 8.07
CA GLY A 4 13.93 -19.38 9.15
C GLY A 4 13.53 -17.97 8.72
N LEU A 5 13.02 -17.19 9.67
CA LEU A 5 12.58 -15.81 9.49
C LEU A 5 13.54 -14.85 10.17
N LEU A 6 14.06 -13.88 9.42
CA LEU A 6 15.02 -12.90 9.90
C LEU A 6 14.40 -11.51 9.98
N HIS A 7 14.46 -10.89 11.16
CA HIS A 7 14.04 -9.49 11.31
C HIS A 7 15.17 -8.52 10.99
N LEU A 8 14.89 -7.52 10.14
CA LEU A 8 15.87 -6.47 9.78
C LEU A 8 16.44 -5.72 10.98
N ARG A 9 15.69 -5.58 12.08
CA ARG A 9 16.19 -4.96 13.32
C ARG A 9 17.37 -5.71 13.94
N ASN A 10 17.58 -6.97 13.56
CA ASN A 10 18.67 -7.81 14.04
C ASN A 10 19.90 -7.77 13.09
N THR A 11 19.85 -6.99 12.01
CA THR A 11 20.93 -6.89 10.99
C THR A 11 22.30 -6.56 11.56
N SER A 12 22.37 -5.73 12.59
CA SER A 12 23.62 -5.39 13.27
C SER A 12 24.35 -6.60 13.88
N ARG A 13 23.65 -7.72 14.09
CA ARG A 13 24.21 -8.94 14.70
C ARG A 13 24.93 -9.85 13.71
N PHE A 14 24.65 -9.71 12.41
CA PHE A 14 25.21 -10.56 11.36
C PHE A 14 25.84 -9.77 10.20
N ILE A 15 25.82 -8.43 10.26
CA ILE A 15 26.55 -7.55 9.35
C ILE A 15 27.70 -6.90 10.11
N SER A 16 28.92 -7.14 9.62
CA SER A 16 30.15 -6.52 10.11
C SER A 16 30.74 -5.58 9.05
N LYS A 17 31.60 -4.65 9.43
CA LYS A 17 32.40 -3.87 8.47
C LYS A 17 33.66 -4.64 8.14
N SER A 18 33.91 -4.89 6.85
CA SER A 18 35.22 -5.30 6.35
C SER A 18 35.88 -4.15 5.64
N GLU A 19 37.17 -3.94 5.91
CA GLU A 19 37.99 -2.98 5.16
C GLU A 19 38.81 -3.73 4.12
N ASP A 20 38.71 -3.28 2.87
CA ASP A 20 39.55 -3.79 1.79
C ASP A 20 40.94 -3.12 1.83
N ALA A 21 41.93 -3.70 1.15
CA ALA A 21 43.31 -3.21 1.13
C ALA A 21 43.48 -1.74 0.63
N THR A 22 42.43 -1.17 0.04
CA THR A 22 42.32 0.21 -0.43
C THR A 22 41.68 1.17 0.59
N GLY A 23 41.35 0.70 1.80
CA GLY A 23 40.70 1.49 2.84
C GLY A 23 39.19 1.70 2.64
N SER A 24 38.59 1.02 1.66
CA SER A 24 37.14 1.04 1.46
C SER A 24 36.46 0.09 2.43
N SER A 25 35.43 0.56 3.15
CA SER A 25 34.64 -0.29 4.04
C SER A 25 33.40 -0.81 3.32
N SER A 26 33.28 -2.12 3.24
CA SER A 26 32.14 -2.83 2.66
C SER A 26 31.43 -3.65 3.75
N PRO A 27 30.08 -3.73 3.73
CA PRO A 27 29.36 -4.57 4.67
C PRO A 27 29.61 -6.04 4.34
N LYS A 28 30.07 -6.80 5.33
CA LYS A 28 30.29 -8.24 5.24
C LYS A 28 29.21 -8.97 6.05
N LEU A 29 28.42 -9.79 5.36
CA LEU A 29 27.48 -10.70 6.00
C LEU A 29 28.20 -11.94 6.52
N ASP A 30 27.93 -12.30 7.78
CA ASP A 30 28.25 -13.60 8.34
C ASP A 30 27.05 -14.53 8.22
N LYS A 31 27.18 -15.53 7.33
CA LYS A 31 26.12 -16.52 7.07
C LYS A 31 25.77 -17.34 8.32
N ARG A 32 26.74 -17.65 9.19
CA ARG A 32 26.47 -18.44 10.40
C ARG A 32 25.68 -17.64 11.41
N ALA A 33 26.14 -16.42 11.71
CA ALA A 33 25.43 -15.50 12.59
C ALA A 33 24.01 -15.20 12.09
N MET A 34 23.84 -15.09 10.77
CA MET A 34 22.52 -14.87 10.16
C MET A 34 21.56 -16.03 10.41
N ILE A 35 22.02 -17.29 10.30
CA ILE A 35 21.20 -18.47 10.55
C ILE A 35 20.88 -18.59 12.04
N GLU A 36 21.84 -18.31 12.93
CA GLU A 36 21.63 -18.32 14.39
C GLU A 36 20.62 -17.27 14.85
N GLU A 37 20.55 -16.14 14.16
CA GLU A 37 19.61 -15.06 14.45
C GLU A 37 18.23 -15.27 13.80
N ALA A 38 18.10 -16.25 12.89
CA ALA A 38 16.83 -16.56 12.26
C ALA A 38 15.87 -17.22 13.26
N SER A 39 14.66 -16.68 13.35
CA SER A 39 13.59 -17.25 14.15
C SER A 39 12.91 -18.42 13.43
N GLU A 40 12.38 -19.37 14.22
CA GLU A 40 11.66 -20.52 13.69
C GLU A 40 10.40 -20.05 12.92
N PRO A 41 10.20 -20.57 11.69
CA PRO A 41 9.04 -20.22 10.88
C PRO A 41 7.77 -20.78 11.52
N TYR A 42 6.71 -19.99 11.46
CA TYR A 42 5.38 -20.40 11.88
C TYR A 42 4.57 -20.78 10.64
N PHE A 43 4.07 -22.00 10.59
CA PHE A 43 3.39 -22.54 9.41
C PHE A 43 1.87 -22.47 9.54
N VAL A 44 1.21 -22.17 8.43
CA VAL A 44 -0.24 -22.02 8.33
C VAL A 44 -0.75 -22.89 7.18
N PRO A 45 -1.64 -23.86 7.43
CA PRO A 45 -2.29 -24.62 6.36
C PRO A 45 -3.14 -23.71 5.47
N GLU A 46 -3.11 -23.90 4.14
CA GLU A 46 -3.86 -23.06 3.18
C GLU A 46 -5.37 -22.98 3.45
N GLY A 47 -5.96 -24.06 3.97
CA GLY A 47 -7.38 -24.15 4.31
C GLY A 47 -7.76 -23.46 5.62
N THR A 48 -6.83 -22.80 6.31
CA THR A 48 -7.10 -22.15 7.61
C THR A 48 -7.98 -20.91 7.42
N PRO A 49 -9.17 -20.83 8.04
CA PRO A 49 -10.02 -19.64 7.92
C PRO A 49 -9.35 -18.37 8.48
N LEU A 50 -9.52 -17.23 7.79
CA LEU A 50 -8.87 -15.96 8.15
C LEU A 50 -9.12 -15.52 9.61
N HIS A 51 -10.37 -15.63 10.10
CA HIS A 51 -10.69 -15.27 11.49
C HIS A 51 -9.98 -16.17 12.51
N THR A 52 -9.81 -17.45 12.20
CA THR A 52 -9.06 -18.40 13.03
C THR A 52 -7.58 -18.05 13.00
N GLN A 53 -7.05 -17.71 11.83
CA GLN A 53 -5.65 -17.33 11.69
C GLN A 53 -5.33 -15.99 12.39
N LEU A 54 -6.24 -15.02 12.35
CA LEU A 54 -6.13 -13.78 13.11
C LEU A 54 -6.03 -14.07 14.62
N PHE A 55 -6.89 -14.95 15.12
CA PHE A 55 -6.86 -15.37 16.53
C PHE A 55 -5.54 -16.08 16.88
N ASN A 56 -5.05 -16.96 16.01
CA ASN A 56 -3.76 -17.64 16.21
C ASN A 56 -2.59 -16.67 16.27
N PHE A 57 -2.53 -15.69 15.36
CA PHE A 57 -1.52 -14.63 15.39
C PHE A 57 -1.55 -13.82 16.69
N GLN A 58 -2.73 -13.45 17.17
CA GLN A 58 -2.88 -12.75 18.46
C GLN A 58 -2.42 -13.61 19.65
N ARG A 59 -2.87 -14.87 19.70
CA ARG A 59 -2.55 -15.80 20.79
C ARG A 59 -1.06 -16.10 20.87
N GLU A 60 -0.42 -16.32 19.73
CA GLU A 60 0.99 -16.71 19.64
C GLU A 60 1.94 -15.52 19.53
N LYS A 61 1.39 -14.29 19.52
CA LYS A 61 2.15 -13.04 19.33
C LYS A 61 3.03 -13.07 18.08
N ARG A 62 2.51 -13.70 17.02
CA ARG A 62 3.14 -13.78 15.69
C ARG A 62 2.44 -12.80 14.75
N ARG A 63 3.18 -12.25 13.79
CA ARG A 63 2.63 -11.33 12.77
C ARG A 63 2.79 -11.84 11.34
N ILE A 64 3.55 -12.93 11.17
CA ILE A 64 3.94 -13.49 9.88
C ILE A 64 3.82 -15.02 9.99
N GLY A 65 3.27 -15.64 8.96
CA GLY A 65 3.18 -17.08 8.80
C GLY A 65 3.50 -17.53 7.38
N ILE A 66 3.99 -18.76 7.24
CA ILE A 66 4.34 -19.40 5.99
C ILE A 66 3.20 -20.32 5.60
N VAL A 67 2.59 -20.05 4.46
CA VAL A 67 1.44 -20.83 3.97
C VAL A 67 1.96 -22.11 3.32
N VAL A 68 1.38 -23.24 3.70
CA VAL A 68 1.73 -24.57 3.18
C VAL A 68 0.51 -25.36 2.75
N ASP A 69 0.69 -26.25 1.77
CA ASP A 69 -0.28 -27.27 1.40
C ASP A 69 -0.26 -28.47 2.38
N GLU A 70 -1.09 -29.49 2.11
CA GLU A 70 -1.18 -30.71 2.92
C GLU A 70 0.09 -31.57 2.88
N TYR A 71 0.95 -31.36 1.88
CA TYR A 71 2.21 -32.07 1.71
C TYR A 71 3.40 -31.28 2.29
N GLY A 72 3.15 -30.10 2.88
CA GLY A 72 4.16 -29.23 3.48
C GLY A 72 4.94 -28.40 2.46
N VAL A 73 4.47 -28.29 1.22
CA VAL A 73 5.05 -27.42 0.20
C VAL A 73 4.69 -25.98 0.52
N VAL A 74 5.69 -25.09 0.51
CA VAL A 74 5.50 -23.66 0.73
C VAL A 74 4.78 -23.05 -0.47
N LEU A 75 3.61 -22.48 -0.21
CA LEU A 75 2.80 -21.76 -1.19
C LEU A 75 3.08 -20.25 -1.14
N GLY A 76 3.39 -19.72 0.04
CA GLY A 76 3.64 -18.29 0.21
C GLY A 76 3.79 -17.83 1.66
N LEU A 77 3.51 -16.54 1.88
CA LEU A 77 3.56 -15.87 3.17
C LEU A 77 2.20 -15.22 3.43
N ILE A 78 1.81 -15.13 4.69
CA ILE A 78 0.64 -14.36 5.15
C ILE A 78 1.04 -13.50 6.35
N THR A 79 0.54 -12.27 6.42
CA THR A 79 0.76 -11.37 7.55
C THR A 79 -0.55 -11.05 8.26
N ILE A 80 -0.45 -10.57 9.50
CA ILE A 80 -1.62 -10.09 10.26
C ILE A 80 -2.28 -8.91 9.56
N ASP A 81 -1.51 -8.06 8.90
CA ASP A 81 -1.98 -6.87 8.22
C ASP A 81 -2.84 -7.25 6.99
N ASP A 82 -2.41 -8.26 6.21
CA ASP A 82 -3.20 -8.80 5.09
C ASP A 82 -4.57 -9.34 5.55
N ILE A 83 -4.59 -10.05 6.68
CA ILE A 83 -5.84 -10.61 7.23
C ILE A 83 -6.79 -9.48 7.69
N LEU A 84 -6.25 -8.43 8.30
CA LEU A 84 -7.06 -7.29 8.73
C LEU A 84 -7.58 -6.51 7.53
N GLU A 85 -6.79 -6.35 6.47
CA GLU A 85 -7.22 -5.69 5.22
C GLU A 85 -8.38 -6.43 4.57
N GLU A 86 -8.32 -7.77 4.47
CA GLU A 86 -9.40 -8.58 3.90
C GLU A 86 -10.70 -8.52 4.73
N ILE A 87 -10.60 -8.44 6.07
CA ILE A 87 -11.77 -8.41 6.96
C ILE A 87 -12.40 -7.01 7.04
N VAL A 88 -11.58 -5.97 7.15
CA VAL A 88 -12.04 -4.60 7.43
C VAL A 88 -12.16 -3.76 6.16
N GLY A 89 -11.36 -4.05 5.13
CA GLY A 89 -11.18 -3.20 3.95
C GLY A 89 -10.37 -1.92 4.26
N ASN A 90 -9.44 -1.53 3.37
CA ASN A 90 -8.63 -0.29 3.42
C ASN A 90 -8.27 0.20 4.85
N TYR A 91 -7.89 -0.71 5.76
CA TYR A 91 -7.67 -0.39 7.18
C TYR A 91 -6.30 0.23 7.44
N THR A 92 -5.43 0.21 6.44
CA THR A 92 -4.08 0.73 6.52
C THR A 92 -3.87 1.69 5.37
N THR A 93 -3.64 2.97 5.71
CA THR A 93 -2.97 3.94 4.85
C THR A 93 -1.72 3.27 4.29
N ASN A 94 -1.82 2.87 3.02
CA ASN A 94 -0.86 2.01 2.38
C ASN A 94 0.44 2.80 2.19
N PHE A 95 1.57 2.11 2.18
CA PHE A 95 2.85 2.63 1.68
C PHE A 95 2.74 3.25 0.26
N ALA A 96 1.61 3.02 -0.43
CA ALA A 96 1.20 3.69 -1.67
C ALA A 96 0.99 5.21 -1.55
N GLU A 97 0.80 5.76 -0.34
CA GLU A 97 0.85 7.22 -0.10
C GLU A 97 2.27 7.81 -0.28
N GLN A 98 3.28 7.00 -0.65
CA GLN A 98 4.57 7.53 -1.12
C GLN A 98 4.54 8.08 -2.55
N PHE A 99 3.48 7.81 -3.32
CA PHE A 99 3.21 8.59 -4.52
C PHE A 99 2.46 9.84 -4.10
N ALA A 100 2.94 11.01 -4.54
CA ALA A 100 2.24 12.26 -4.27
C ALA A 100 0.78 12.12 -4.73
N ASP A 101 -0.17 12.42 -3.85
CA ASP A 101 -1.60 12.41 -4.16
C ASP A 101 -1.94 13.32 -5.34
N ILE A 102 -1.06 14.29 -5.63
CA ILE A 102 -1.16 15.26 -6.70
C ILE A 102 0.18 15.33 -7.43
N THR A 103 0.17 15.14 -8.74
CA THR A 103 1.34 15.24 -9.62
C THR A 103 1.10 16.28 -10.70
N ASP A 104 1.91 17.33 -10.75
CA ASP A 104 1.90 18.32 -11.84
C ASP A 104 2.45 17.69 -13.12
N THR A 105 1.72 17.84 -14.22
CA THR A 105 2.12 17.32 -15.54
C THR A 105 2.91 18.33 -16.38
N GLY A 106 2.98 19.59 -15.95
CA GLY A 106 3.71 20.67 -16.60
C GLY A 106 2.97 21.39 -17.73
N ASP A 107 1.73 20.98 -18.06
CA ASP A 107 0.87 21.61 -19.06
C ASP A 107 -0.26 22.48 -18.45
N GLY A 108 -0.23 22.69 -17.13
CA GLY A 108 -1.31 23.34 -16.37
C GLY A 108 -2.36 22.38 -15.84
N SER A 109 -2.17 21.07 -16.01
CA SER A 109 -3.01 20.03 -15.42
C SER A 109 -2.26 19.15 -14.40
N PHE A 110 -3.04 18.50 -13.55
CA PHE A 110 -2.58 17.65 -12.47
C PHE A 110 -3.14 16.25 -12.61
N ILE A 111 -2.34 15.23 -12.30
CA ILE A 111 -2.84 13.86 -12.07
C ILE A 111 -3.05 13.71 -10.57
N ILE A 112 -4.29 13.43 -10.17
CA ILE A 112 -4.70 13.35 -8.77
C ILE A 112 -5.22 11.95 -8.47
N ASN A 113 -4.79 11.39 -7.34
CA ASN A 113 -5.30 10.13 -6.82
C ASN A 113 -6.76 10.31 -6.37
N GLY A 114 -7.65 9.39 -6.75
CA GLY A 114 -9.05 9.43 -6.31
C GLY A 114 -9.23 9.34 -4.79
N SER A 115 -8.24 8.82 -4.05
CA SER A 115 -8.24 8.83 -2.58
C SER A 115 -7.85 10.17 -1.96
N ALA A 116 -7.26 11.09 -2.73
CA ALA A 116 -6.82 12.40 -2.22
C ALA A 116 -7.99 13.14 -1.57
N THR A 117 -7.75 13.76 -0.41
CA THR A 117 -8.80 14.50 0.29
C THR A 117 -9.05 15.85 -0.37
N ILE A 118 -10.30 16.30 -0.38
CA ILE A 118 -10.65 17.60 -0.97
C ILE A 118 -9.91 18.75 -0.27
N ARG A 119 -9.65 18.61 1.03
CA ARG A 119 -8.90 19.62 1.81
C ARG A 119 -7.44 19.69 1.41
N ASP A 120 -6.82 18.55 1.11
CA ASP A 120 -5.43 18.51 0.67
C ASP A 120 -5.30 19.09 -0.74
N ILE A 121 -6.22 18.75 -1.66
CA ILE A 121 -6.30 19.34 -3.00
C ILE A 121 -6.44 20.85 -2.93
N ASN A 122 -7.40 21.37 -2.14
CA ASN A 122 -7.59 22.80 -1.97
C ASN A 122 -6.34 23.50 -1.40
N ARG A 123 -5.65 22.86 -0.45
CA ARG A 123 -4.45 23.43 0.18
C ARG A 123 -3.24 23.45 -0.77
N GLU A 124 -3.05 22.40 -1.55
CA GLU A 124 -1.87 22.23 -2.40
C GLU A 124 -1.99 22.96 -3.73
N LEU A 125 -3.20 23.02 -4.29
CA LEU A 125 -3.46 23.66 -5.58
C LEU A 125 -4.08 25.07 -5.46
N ASP A 126 -4.34 25.54 -4.23
CA ASP A 126 -5.10 26.77 -3.95
C ASP A 126 -6.50 26.77 -4.60
N TRP A 127 -7.12 25.59 -4.62
CA TRP A 127 -8.45 25.37 -5.19
C TRP A 127 -9.58 25.56 -4.17
N GLN A 128 -10.80 25.70 -4.67
CA GLN A 128 -12.01 25.92 -3.87
C GLN A 128 -13.08 24.85 -4.11
N LEU A 129 -12.68 23.58 -4.10
CA LEU A 129 -13.61 22.46 -4.16
C LEU A 129 -14.49 22.38 -2.90
N PRO A 130 -15.73 21.90 -3.01
CA PRO A 130 -16.68 21.88 -1.91
C PRO A 130 -16.22 20.92 -0.81
N THR A 131 -16.14 21.41 0.42
CA THR A 131 -15.74 20.62 1.59
C THR A 131 -16.92 20.12 2.42
N GLU A 132 -18.13 20.58 2.10
CA GLU A 132 -19.38 20.11 2.68
C GLU A 132 -19.89 18.94 1.82
N GLY A 133 -19.76 17.70 2.31
CA GLY A 133 -20.13 16.50 1.56
C GLY A 133 -19.00 15.46 1.50
N PRO A 134 -18.73 14.86 0.33
CA PRO A 134 -17.68 13.87 0.16
C PRO A 134 -16.30 14.37 0.57
N LYS A 135 -15.53 13.51 1.22
CA LYS A 135 -14.21 13.88 1.77
C LYS A 135 -13.06 13.72 0.78
N THR A 136 -13.25 12.93 -0.28
CA THR A 136 -12.22 12.56 -1.26
C THR A 136 -12.66 12.90 -2.67
N LEU A 137 -11.70 13.00 -3.59
CA LEU A 137 -11.97 13.29 -4.99
C LEU A 137 -12.88 12.24 -5.63
N ASN A 138 -12.64 10.94 -5.41
CA ASN A 138 -13.52 9.87 -5.88
C ASN A 138 -14.96 10.07 -5.40
N GLY A 139 -15.15 10.40 -4.11
CA GLY A 139 -16.48 10.62 -3.56
C GLY A 139 -17.17 11.83 -4.20
N LEU A 140 -16.44 12.93 -4.38
CA LEU A 140 -16.97 14.14 -5.01
C LEU A 140 -17.40 13.88 -6.47
N LEU A 141 -16.56 13.22 -7.26
CA LEU A 141 -16.85 12.96 -8.66
C LEU A 141 -17.97 11.94 -8.85
N LEU A 142 -18.06 10.91 -7.99
CA LEU A 142 -19.19 9.96 -8.04
C LEU A 142 -20.51 10.58 -7.61
N GLU A 143 -20.48 11.53 -6.66
CA GLU A 143 -21.67 12.29 -6.27
C GLU A 143 -22.19 13.12 -7.45
N GLU A 144 -21.29 13.82 -8.16
CA GLU A 144 -21.65 14.61 -9.34
C GLU A 144 -22.06 13.76 -10.57
N LEU A 145 -21.49 12.57 -10.73
CA LEU A 145 -21.84 11.66 -11.83
C LEU A 145 -23.18 10.94 -11.61
N GLU A 146 -23.71 10.94 -10.38
CA GLU A 146 -24.90 10.18 -9.92
C GLU A 146 -24.87 8.67 -10.26
N SER A 147 -23.75 8.17 -10.77
CA SER A 147 -23.58 6.82 -11.30
C SER A 147 -22.09 6.47 -11.37
N PHE A 148 -21.78 5.17 -11.36
CA PHE A 148 -20.42 4.71 -11.57
C PHE A 148 -20.11 4.69 -13.08
N PRO A 149 -19.00 5.29 -13.53
CA PRO A 149 -18.66 5.32 -14.95
C PRO A 149 -18.34 3.91 -15.49
N ASP A 150 -18.88 3.58 -16.67
CA ASP A 150 -18.66 2.28 -17.34
C ASP A 150 -17.22 2.13 -17.89
N ALA A 151 -16.52 3.25 -18.12
CA ALA A 151 -15.17 3.29 -18.67
C ALA A 151 -14.41 4.57 -18.24
N SER A 152 -13.09 4.56 -18.40
CA SER A 152 -12.26 5.77 -18.30
C SER A 152 -12.47 6.72 -19.49
N GLY A 153 -12.03 7.97 -19.35
CA GLY A 153 -12.21 9.06 -20.32
C GLY A 153 -13.48 9.89 -20.09
N VAL A 154 -14.28 9.56 -19.07
CA VAL A 154 -15.41 10.38 -18.64
C VAL A 154 -14.87 11.69 -18.06
N ALA A 155 -15.38 12.82 -18.56
CA ALA A 155 -15.00 14.14 -18.10
C ALA A 155 -16.20 14.90 -17.54
N LEU A 156 -15.96 15.67 -16.48
CA LEU A 156 -16.96 16.50 -15.81
C LEU A 156 -16.35 17.81 -15.31
N ALA A 157 -17.21 18.79 -15.06
CA ALA A 157 -16.83 20.09 -14.50
C ALA A 157 -17.47 20.26 -13.12
N VAL A 158 -16.65 20.54 -12.10
CA VAL A 158 -17.11 20.73 -10.72
C VAL A 158 -16.44 21.98 -10.16
N SER A 159 -17.24 22.92 -9.65
CA SER A 159 -16.76 24.15 -9.00
C SER A 159 -15.69 24.94 -9.77
N GLY A 160 -15.78 24.98 -11.10
CA GLY A 160 -14.82 25.72 -11.93
C GLY A 160 -13.54 24.94 -12.28
N TYR A 161 -13.52 23.63 -12.06
CA TYR A 161 -12.41 22.75 -12.44
C TYR A 161 -12.91 21.62 -13.34
N HIS A 162 -12.10 21.23 -14.31
CA HIS A 162 -12.36 20.06 -15.17
C HIS A 162 -11.64 18.83 -14.61
N PHE A 163 -12.34 17.70 -14.64
CA PHE A 163 -11.84 16.40 -14.21
C PHE A 163 -12.08 15.39 -15.32
N GLU A 164 -11.05 14.63 -15.69
CA GLU A 164 -11.12 13.50 -16.61
C GLU A 164 -10.69 12.24 -15.86
N VAL A 165 -11.56 11.24 -15.81
CA VAL A 165 -11.28 9.94 -15.19
C VAL A 165 -10.26 9.18 -16.04
N LEU A 166 -9.05 8.97 -15.52
CA LEU A 166 -8.00 8.24 -16.23
C LEU A 166 -8.04 6.74 -15.97
N ASP A 167 -8.37 6.34 -14.74
CA ASP A 167 -8.33 4.95 -14.30
C ASP A 167 -9.44 4.62 -13.29
N LEU A 168 -9.93 3.38 -13.36
CA LEU A 168 -10.97 2.82 -12.49
C LEU A 168 -10.45 1.50 -11.89
N ARG A 169 -10.55 1.33 -10.57
CA ARG A 169 -10.13 0.10 -9.88
C ARG A 169 -11.09 -0.24 -8.76
N ASP A 170 -11.45 -1.52 -8.62
CA ASP A 170 -12.28 -2.01 -7.50
C ASP A 170 -13.56 -1.18 -7.29
N ASN A 171 -14.26 -0.83 -8.38
CA ASN A 171 -15.46 0.00 -8.34
C ASN A 171 -15.24 1.40 -7.72
N ARG A 172 -14.05 1.98 -7.94
CA ARG A 172 -13.67 3.35 -7.53
C ARG A 172 -12.95 4.07 -8.67
N ILE A 173 -13.06 5.39 -8.72
CA ILE A 173 -12.20 6.26 -9.53
C ILE A 173 -10.83 6.29 -8.85
N SER A 174 -9.80 5.74 -9.51
CA SER A 174 -8.46 5.64 -8.91
C SER A 174 -7.56 6.81 -9.30
N MET A 175 -7.62 7.29 -10.55
CA MET A 175 -6.79 8.39 -11.03
C MET A 175 -7.60 9.35 -11.90
N VAL A 176 -7.34 10.64 -11.73
CA VAL A 176 -8.06 11.72 -12.40
C VAL A 176 -7.06 12.74 -12.95
N LYS A 177 -7.23 13.19 -14.18
CA LYS A 177 -6.57 14.39 -14.70
C LYS A 177 -7.44 15.59 -14.40
N ALA A 178 -6.88 16.64 -13.81
CA ALA A 178 -7.63 17.81 -13.38
C ALA A 178 -6.96 19.11 -13.84
N CYS A 179 -7.74 20.13 -14.19
CA CYS A 179 -7.24 21.48 -14.49
C CYS A 179 -8.30 22.54 -14.16
N GLU A 180 -7.90 23.81 -14.08
CA GLU A 180 -8.86 24.92 -14.01
C GLU A 180 -9.71 24.98 -15.30
N ALA A 181 -11.00 25.28 -15.14
CA ALA A 181 -11.86 25.58 -16.26
C ALA A 181 -11.56 27.00 -16.74
N ALA A 182 -11.28 27.14 -18.05
CA ALA A 182 -11.00 28.41 -18.70
C ALA A 182 -12.23 29.33 -18.81
#